data_AF-A0A858RM12-F1
#
_entry.id   AF-A0A858RM12-F1
#
_cell.length_a   1.000
_cell.length_b   1.000
_cell.length_c   1.000
_cell.angle_alpha   90.00
_cell.angle_beta   90.00
_cell.angle_gamma   90.00
#
_symmetry.space_group_name_H-M   'P 1'
#
loop_
_entity.id
_entity.type
_entity.pdbx_description
1 polymer ?
#
loop_
_entity_poly.entity_id
_entity_poly.type
_entity_poly.pdbx_seq_one_letter_code
_entity_poly.pdbx_strand_id
1 'polypeptide(L)'
;MTGVEKLKAFAKSPHHAWLGLLTLGVGLATVSAIGMIAGAAAYALGWIYLPDSPIFNNWLAKRKQGDEGAKLRDFLYQRRQIYDALRNSTKERYDRMAAEIGALQQEFKRDPRLNAEIIRQRSDRLSNLAWTYLRLLHTGEMLDRFVETEDPAELQQKIAAMEKDLAAIAPGSKPGLAESIQSRLESLKSRLEKRQGAEESRALTASEQERIAELVKLFRADHLASRDAGAFSHEIDGAAVQLDRTKDWLRGLEFDTSPADVPEELAAAAPLKVGN
;
A
#
# COMPACT_ATOMS: atom_id res chain seq x y z
N MET A 1 8.16 -22.73 2.19
CA MET A 1 9.54 -22.47 2.69
C MET A 1 10.44 -23.58 2.21
N THR A 2 11.51 -23.24 1.51
CA THR A 2 12.51 -24.22 1.05
C THR A 2 13.35 -24.71 2.24
N GLY A 3 14.03 -25.86 2.10
CA GLY A 3 14.93 -26.37 3.14
C GLY A 3 16.03 -25.36 3.53
N VAL A 4 16.49 -24.58 2.56
CA VAL A 4 17.50 -23.52 2.77
C VAL A 4 16.96 -22.36 3.61
N GLU A 5 15.71 -21.97 3.41
CA GLU A 5 15.06 -20.91 4.22
C GLU A 5 14.84 -21.36 5.67
N LYS A 6 14.50 -22.64 5.89
CA LYS A 6 14.37 -23.20 7.24
C LYS A 6 15.70 -23.17 7.98
N LEU A 7 16.80 -23.55 7.33
CA LEU A 7 18.14 -23.52 7.93
C LEU A 7 18.59 -22.10 8.28
N LYS A 8 18.32 -21.12 7.41
CA LYS A 8 18.58 -19.70 7.70
C LYS A 8 17.74 -19.19 8.87
N ALA A 9 16.48 -19.61 8.96
CA ALA A 9 15.60 -19.25 10.08
C ALA A 9 16.05 -19.92 11.39
N PHE A 10 16.50 -21.17 11.34
CA PHE A 10 17.03 -21.91 12.49
C PHE A 10 18.30 -21.25 13.03
N ALA A 11 19.23 -20.84 12.17
CA ALA A 11 20.45 -20.14 12.56
C ALA A 11 20.21 -18.82 13.33
N LYS A 12 19.06 -18.17 13.09
CA LYS A 12 18.64 -16.94 13.78
C LYS A 12 17.72 -17.20 14.98
N SER A 13 17.43 -18.46 15.28
CA SER A 13 16.49 -18.85 16.33
C SER A 13 17.18 -19.01 17.69
N PRO A 14 16.46 -18.78 18.80
CA PRO A 14 17.00 -19.04 20.14
C PRO A 14 17.35 -20.52 20.37
N HIS A 15 16.73 -21.44 19.61
CA HIS A 15 17.00 -22.87 19.68
C HIS A 15 18.41 -23.21 19.18
N HIS A 16 18.93 -22.49 18.17
CA HIS A 16 20.32 -22.66 17.72
C HIS A 16 21.33 -22.16 18.75
N ALA A 17 21.05 -21.02 19.39
CA ALA A 17 21.88 -20.50 20.48
C ALA A 17 21.93 -21.47 21.68
N TRP A 18 20.79 -22.07 22.05
CA TRP A 18 20.73 -23.10 23.08
C TRP A 18 21.45 -24.39 22.70
N LEU A 19 21.30 -24.85 21.45
CA LEU A 19 22.05 -26.00 20.96
C LEU A 19 23.55 -25.76 21.07
N GLY A 20 24.03 -24.60 20.58
CA GLY A 20 25.45 -24.22 20.67
C GLY A 20 25.96 -24.21 22.11
N LEU A 21 25.21 -23.58 23.03
CA LEU A 21 25.55 -23.54 24.46
C LEU A 21 25.60 -24.91 25.10
N LEU A 22 24.62 -25.79 24.82
CA LEU A 22 24.59 -27.15 25.36
C LEU A 22 25.74 -28.00 24.83
N THR A 23 26.03 -27.91 23.53
CA THR A 23 27.10 -28.70 22.91
C THR A 23 28.50 -28.21 23.31
N LEU A 24 28.67 -26.90 23.49
CA LEU A 24 29.90 -26.32 24.05
C LEU A 24 30.06 -26.67 25.53
N GLY A 25 28.97 -26.63 26.29
CA GLY A 25 28.95 -27.02 27.70
C GLY A 25 29.37 -28.49 27.90
N VAL A 26 28.87 -29.40 27.07
CA VAL A 26 29.29 -30.81 27.08
C VAL A 26 30.77 -30.97 26.72
N GLY A 27 31.25 -30.25 25.70
CA GLY A 27 32.66 -30.32 25.28
C GLY A 27 33.64 -29.77 26.32
N LEU A 28 33.26 -28.70 27.03
CA LEU A 28 34.11 -28.06 28.05
C LEU A 28 34.02 -28.74 29.42
N ALA A 29 32.86 -29.29 29.79
CA ALA A 29 32.66 -29.92 31.10
C ALA A 29 33.44 -31.23 31.28
N THR A 30 33.70 -31.96 30.19
CA THR A 30 34.42 -33.26 30.28
C THR A 30 35.93 -33.12 30.24
N VAL A 31 36.47 -31.96 29.83
CA VAL A 31 37.91 -31.68 29.64
C VAL A 31 38.63 -32.84 28.92
N SER A 32 37.94 -33.46 27.95
CA SER A 32 38.42 -34.67 27.27
C SER A 32 38.19 -34.55 25.77
N ALA A 33 39.12 -35.10 24.98
CA ALA A 33 39.03 -35.10 23.53
C ALA A 33 37.73 -35.78 23.04
N ILE A 34 37.29 -36.82 23.74
CA ILE A 34 36.05 -37.54 23.43
C ILE A 34 34.82 -36.66 23.63
N GLY A 35 34.75 -35.87 24.71
CA GLY A 35 33.61 -34.98 24.94
C GLY A 35 33.57 -33.80 23.97
N MET A 36 34.72 -33.29 23.53
CA MET A 36 34.77 -32.30 22.45
C MET A 36 34.24 -32.85 21.11
N ILE A 37 34.65 -34.08 20.75
CA ILE A 37 34.14 -34.75 19.54
C ILE A 37 32.64 -35.04 19.67
N ALA A 38 32.18 -35.50 20.83
CA ALA A 38 30.77 -35.77 21.09
C ALA A 38 29.92 -34.48 21.04
N GLY A 39 30.41 -33.37 21.60
CA GLY A 39 29.77 -32.06 21.50
C GLY A 39 29.66 -31.56 20.06
N ALA A 40 30.75 -31.66 19.29
CA ALA A 40 30.76 -31.29 17.87
C ALA A 40 29.81 -32.17 17.03
N ALA A 41 29.79 -33.48 17.28
CA ALA A 41 28.88 -34.41 16.61
C ALA A 41 27.41 -34.12 16.96
N ALA A 42 27.10 -33.87 18.24
CA ALA A 42 25.76 -33.49 18.69
C ALA A 42 25.31 -32.16 18.07
N TYR A 43 26.22 -31.18 17.93
CA TYR A 43 25.94 -29.92 17.26
C TYR A 43 25.61 -30.14 15.77
N ALA A 44 26.42 -30.94 15.06
CA ALA A 44 26.18 -31.27 13.65
C ALA A 44 24.85 -32.02 13.43
N LEU A 45 24.53 -32.97 14.31
CA LEU A 45 23.24 -33.67 14.28
C LEU A 45 22.06 -32.72 14.58
N GLY A 46 22.25 -31.79 15.51
CA GLY A 46 21.25 -30.78 15.82
C GLY A 46 20.88 -29.92 14.60
N TRP A 47 21.83 -29.58 13.73
CA TRP A 47 21.56 -28.87 12.48
C TRP A 47 20.72 -29.66 11.47
N ILE A 48 20.71 -30.99 11.54
CA ILE A 48 19.96 -31.86 10.63
C ILE A 48 18.54 -32.09 11.16
N TYR A 49 18.38 -32.35 12.46
CA TYR A 49 17.10 -32.81 13.02
C TYR A 49 16.25 -31.71 13.67
N LEU A 50 16.83 -30.66 14.26
CA LEU A 50 16.06 -29.61 14.92
C LEU A 50 15.23 -28.73 13.98
N PRO A 51 15.65 -28.40 12.74
CA PRO A 51 14.85 -27.60 11.81
C PRO A 51 13.52 -28.22 11.39
N ASP A 52 13.35 -29.54 11.54
CA ASP A 52 12.10 -30.25 11.26
C ASP A 52 11.34 -30.65 12.54
N SER A 53 11.84 -30.26 13.71
CA SER A 53 11.19 -30.56 14.98
C SER A 53 9.86 -29.79 15.16
N PRO A 54 8.86 -30.38 15.87
CA PRO A 54 7.60 -29.70 16.18
C PRO A 54 7.79 -28.40 16.97
N ILE A 55 8.82 -28.33 17.82
CA ILE A 55 9.13 -27.16 18.65
C ILE A 55 9.54 -25.97 17.78
N PHE A 56 10.46 -26.19 16.84
CA PHE A 56 10.90 -25.14 15.91
C PHE A 56 9.77 -24.71 14.97
N ASN A 57 8.99 -25.66 14.44
CA ASN A 57 7.85 -25.36 13.58
C ASN A 57 6.76 -24.53 14.32
N ASN A 58 6.47 -24.85 15.59
CA ASN A 58 5.53 -24.09 16.41
C ASN A 58 6.05 -22.68 16.75
N TRP A 59 7.35 -22.54 17.04
CA TRP A 59 7.96 -21.22 17.23
C TRP A 59 7.88 -20.38 15.95
N LEU A 60 8.18 -20.99 14.81
CA LEU A 60 8.11 -20.33 13.51
C LEU A 60 6.68 -19.92 13.17
N ALA A 61 5.68 -20.78 13.44
CA ALA A 61 4.27 -20.46 13.27
C ALA A 61 3.83 -19.29 14.15
N LYS A 62 4.19 -19.29 15.44
CA LYS A 62 3.92 -18.16 16.36
C LYS A 62 4.59 -16.87 15.92
N ARG A 63 5.83 -16.96 15.41
CA ARG A 63 6.56 -15.79 14.89
C ARG A 63 5.89 -15.23 13.63
N LYS A 64 5.50 -16.09 12.68
CA LYS A 64 4.77 -15.67 11.48
C LYS A 64 3.45 -15.00 11.84
N GLN A 65 2.68 -15.57 12.76
CA GLN A 65 1.45 -14.95 13.27
C GLN A 65 1.71 -13.59 13.94
N GLY A 66 2.79 -13.48 14.72
CA GLY A 66 3.22 -12.22 15.33
C GLY A 66 3.61 -11.15 14.30
N ASP A 67 4.35 -11.55 13.26
CA ASP A 67 4.78 -10.68 12.15
C ASP A 67 3.58 -10.25 11.30
N GLU A 68 2.64 -11.15 10.98
CA GLU A 68 1.38 -10.83 10.28
C GLU A 68 0.50 -9.88 11.10
N GLY A 69 0.36 -10.12 12.40
CA GLY A 69 -0.37 -9.23 13.29
C GLY A 69 0.26 -7.84 13.42
N ALA A 70 1.60 -7.75 13.41
CA ALA A 70 2.32 -6.48 13.38
C ALA A 70 2.05 -5.72 12.08
N LYS A 71 2.17 -6.38 10.92
CA LYS A 71 1.86 -5.79 9.61
C LYS A 71 0.43 -5.28 9.53
N LEU A 72 -0.54 -6.03 10.05
CA LEU A 72 -1.93 -5.59 10.09
C LEU A 72 -2.09 -4.32 10.95
N ARG A 73 -1.47 -4.27 12.14
CA ARG A 73 -1.52 -3.06 13.00
C ARG A 73 -0.91 -1.85 12.31
N ASP A 74 0.26 -2.03 11.68
CA ASP A 74 0.94 -0.96 10.97
C ASP A 74 0.08 -0.43 9.82
N PHE A 75 -0.55 -1.33 9.05
CA PHE A 75 -1.50 -0.97 8.01
C PHE A 75 -2.70 -0.19 8.56
N LEU A 76 -3.33 -0.67 9.63
CA LEU A 76 -4.48 0.00 10.25
C LEU A 76 -4.12 1.40 10.75
N TYR A 77 -2.94 1.55 11.33
CA TYR A 77 -2.41 2.84 11.78
C TYR A 77 -2.22 3.79 10.59
N GLN A 78 -1.57 3.35 9.51
CA GLN A 78 -1.35 4.17 8.31
C GLN A 78 -2.68 4.58 7.64
N ARG A 79 -3.60 3.62 7.50
CA ARG A 79 -4.95 3.89 6.99
C ARG A 79 -5.67 4.95 7.81
N ARG A 80 -5.53 4.88 9.15
CA ARG A 80 -6.12 5.85 10.06
C ARG A 80 -5.49 7.24 9.89
N GLN A 81 -4.17 7.33 9.72
CA GLN A 81 -3.50 8.60 9.46
C GLN A 81 -4.01 9.26 8.17
N ILE A 82 -4.13 8.49 7.08
CA ILE A 82 -4.69 9.00 5.81
C ILE A 82 -6.12 9.50 6.01
N TYR A 83 -6.96 8.71 6.67
CA TYR A 83 -8.33 9.10 6.95
C TYR A 83 -8.41 10.37 7.81
N ASP A 84 -7.60 10.47 8.87
CA ASP A 84 -7.61 11.61 9.78
C ASP A 84 -7.13 12.90 9.09
N ALA A 85 -6.26 12.81 8.08
CA ALA A 85 -5.77 13.93 7.28
C ALA A 85 -6.80 14.54 6.31
N LEU A 86 -7.92 13.84 6.06
CA LEU A 86 -9.01 14.30 5.19
C LEU A 86 -9.86 15.40 5.85
N ARG A 87 -10.38 16.32 5.02
CA ARG A 87 -11.46 17.26 5.40
C ARG A 87 -12.74 16.48 5.77
N ASN A 88 -13.59 17.08 6.61
CA ASN A 88 -14.82 16.45 7.10
C ASN A 88 -15.77 16.00 5.98
N SER A 89 -15.97 16.82 4.95
CA SER A 89 -16.82 16.46 3.79
C SER A 89 -16.26 15.27 2.99
N THR A 90 -14.95 15.10 2.97
CA THR A 90 -14.27 13.96 2.34
C THR A 90 -14.39 12.70 3.21
N LYS A 91 -14.27 12.84 4.54
CA LYS A 91 -14.54 11.76 5.51
C LYS A 91 -15.96 11.22 5.39
N GLU A 92 -16.95 12.11 5.30
CA GLU A 92 -18.36 11.71 5.11
C GLU A 92 -18.60 10.98 3.79
N ARG A 93 -17.91 11.38 2.71
CA ARG A 93 -17.94 10.66 1.42
C ARG A 93 -17.37 9.25 1.56
N TYR A 94 -16.22 9.12 2.21
CA TYR A 94 -15.62 7.81 2.49
C TYR A 94 -16.54 6.94 3.35
N ASP A 95 -17.06 7.46 4.46
CA ASP A 95 -17.87 6.71 5.41
C ASP A 95 -19.17 6.20 4.79
N ARG A 96 -19.80 6.98 3.90
CA ARG A 96 -20.95 6.52 3.12
C ARG A 96 -20.58 5.34 2.22
N MET A 97 -19.49 5.45 1.46
CA MET A 97 -19.02 4.37 0.59
C MET A 97 -18.66 3.11 1.41
N ALA A 98 -17.95 3.27 2.52
CA ALA A 98 -17.57 2.17 3.40
C ALA A 98 -18.81 1.48 4.02
N ALA A 99 -19.84 2.25 4.39
CA ALA A 99 -21.11 1.71 4.87
C ALA A 99 -21.86 0.93 3.79
N GLU A 100 -21.91 1.45 2.55
CA GLU A 100 -22.53 0.77 1.42
C GLU A 100 -21.84 -0.56 1.08
N ILE A 101 -20.51 -0.55 1.06
CA ILE A 101 -19.70 -1.74 0.85
C ILE A 101 -19.92 -2.74 2.00
N GLY A 102 -19.94 -2.26 3.25
CA GLY A 102 -20.18 -3.10 4.43
C GLY A 102 -21.55 -3.76 4.41
N ALA A 103 -22.59 -3.03 4.00
CA ALA A 103 -23.93 -3.58 3.83
C ALA A 103 -23.96 -4.70 2.78
N LEU A 104 -23.31 -4.48 1.63
CA LEU A 104 -23.23 -5.46 0.55
C LEU A 104 -22.46 -6.73 0.96
N GLN A 105 -21.36 -6.58 1.71
CA GLN A 105 -20.65 -7.73 2.28
C GLN A 105 -21.52 -8.56 3.25
N GLN A 106 -22.42 -7.91 4.00
CA GLN A 106 -23.36 -8.61 4.87
C GLN A 106 -24.47 -9.30 4.07
N GLU A 107 -24.94 -8.71 2.97
CA GLU A 107 -25.88 -9.34 2.04
C GLU A 107 -25.27 -10.63 1.45
N PHE A 108 -24.01 -10.59 1.01
CA PHE A 108 -23.31 -11.79 0.52
C PHE A 108 -23.25 -12.92 1.55
N LYS A 109 -22.98 -12.59 2.82
CA LYS A 109 -22.92 -13.58 3.92
C LYS A 109 -24.28 -14.20 4.23
N ARG A 110 -25.37 -13.50 3.94
CA ARG A 110 -26.75 -13.95 4.20
C ARG A 110 -27.36 -14.70 3.03
N ASP A 111 -26.77 -14.62 1.84
CA ASP A 111 -27.27 -15.32 0.66
C ASP A 111 -26.88 -16.81 0.71
N PRO A 112 -27.85 -17.74 0.89
CA PRO A 112 -27.56 -19.17 0.98
C PRO A 112 -27.09 -19.77 -0.35
N ARG A 113 -27.19 -19.04 -1.47
CA ARG A 113 -26.74 -19.51 -2.79
C ARG A 113 -25.24 -19.37 -2.98
N LEU A 114 -24.59 -18.48 -2.24
CA LEU A 114 -23.16 -18.23 -2.35
C LEU A 114 -22.41 -19.16 -1.39
N ASN A 115 -21.37 -19.82 -1.91
CA ASN A 115 -20.46 -20.57 -1.06
C ASN A 115 -19.46 -19.63 -0.36
N ALA A 116 -18.81 -20.14 0.70
CA ALA A 116 -17.89 -19.36 1.51
C ALA A 116 -16.71 -18.76 0.72
N GLU A 117 -16.24 -19.46 -0.31
CA GLU A 117 -15.12 -19.00 -1.13
C GLU A 117 -15.51 -17.82 -2.03
N ILE A 118 -16.68 -17.88 -2.67
CA ILE A 118 -17.20 -16.76 -3.48
C ILE A 118 -17.45 -15.54 -2.59
N ILE A 119 -18.03 -15.74 -1.40
CA ILE A 119 -18.26 -14.66 -0.42
C ILE A 119 -16.93 -14.00 -0.04
N ARG A 120 -15.90 -14.80 0.25
CA ARG A 120 -14.55 -14.31 0.57
C ARG A 120 -13.98 -13.50 -0.58
N GLN A 121 -13.91 -14.07 -1.78
CA GLN A 121 -13.38 -13.40 -2.97
C GLN A 121 -14.08 -12.05 -3.27
N ARG A 122 -15.42 -12.02 -3.22
CA ARG A 122 -16.20 -10.80 -3.44
C ARG A 122 -15.97 -9.76 -2.33
N SER A 123 -15.90 -10.21 -1.08
CA SER A 123 -15.65 -9.32 0.07
C SER A 123 -14.26 -8.72 0.02
N ASP A 124 -13.24 -9.51 -0.31
CA ASP A 124 -11.85 -9.07 -0.43
C ASP A 124 -11.71 -8.00 -1.53
N ARG A 125 -12.32 -8.23 -2.70
CA ARG A 125 -12.38 -7.25 -3.81
C ARG A 125 -13.01 -5.94 -3.37
N LEU A 126 -14.13 -6.00 -2.67
CA LEU A 126 -14.83 -4.83 -2.13
C LEU A 126 -13.99 -4.06 -1.09
N SER A 127 -13.29 -4.76 -0.20
CA SER A 127 -12.38 -4.13 0.76
C SER A 127 -11.20 -3.44 0.06
N ASN A 128 -10.66 -4.04 -1.01
CA ASN A 128 -9.62 -3.43 -1.83
C ASN A 128 -10.10 -2.17 -2.56
N LEU A 129 -11.34 -2.17 -3.05
CA LEU A 129 -11.97 -0.97 -3.63
C LEU A 129 -12.11 0.14 -2.57
N ALA A 130 -12.57 -0.19 -1.37
CA ALA A 130 -12.70 0.78 -0.28
C ALA A 130 -11.35 1.43 0.07
N TRP A 131 -10.28 0.62 0.15
CA TRP A 131 -8.93 1.14 0.40
C TRP A 131 -8.42 2.03 -0.74
N THR A 132 -8.59 1.60 -1.98
CA THR A 132 -8.16 2.38 -3.15
C THR A 132 -8.94 3.70 -3.23
N TYR A 133 -10.23 3.67 -2.92
CA TYR A 133 -11.07 4.87 -2.84
C TYR A 133 -10.57 5.85 -1.78
N LEU A 134 -10.19 5.37 -0.59
CA LEU A 134 -9.61 6.21 0.45
C LEU A 134 -8.34 6.93 -0.03
N ARG A 135 -7.44 6.20 -0.70
CA ARG A 135 -6.22 6.78 -1.27
C ARG A 135 -6.54 7.83 -2.34
N LEU A 136 -7.48 7.54 -3.26
CA LEU A 136 -7.92 8.51 -4.26
C LEU A 136 -8.52 9.77 -3.63
N LEU A 137 -9.27 9.65 -2.55
CA LEU A 137 -9.81 10.80 -1.82
C LEU A 137 -8.69 11.66 -1.22
N HIS A 138 -7.70 11.02 -0.60
CA HIS A 138 -6.55 11.70 -0.02
C HIS A 138 -5.70 12.40 -1.09
N THR A 139 -5.35 11.70 -2.17
CA THR A 139 -4.62 12.26 -3.31
C THR A 139 -5.39 13.41 -3.95
N GLY A 140 -6.70 13.26 -4.14
CA GLY A 140 -7.55 14.33 -4.67
C GLY A 140 -7.52 15.59 -3.82
N GLU A 141 -7.57 15.44 -2.49
CA GLU A 141 -7.51 16.57 -1.57
C GLU A 141 -6.13 17.24 -1.52
N MET A 142 -5.05 16.46 -1.65
CA MET A 142 -3.69 17.00 -1.79
C MET A 142 -3.52 17.80 -3.08
N LEU A 143 -4.06 17.28 -4.20
CA LEU A 143 -4.08 17.98 -5.49
C LEU A 143 -4.93 19.24 -5.45
N ASP A 144 -6.12 19.19 -4.81
CA ASP A 144 -6.97 20.36 -4.59
C ASP A 144 -6.19 21.47 -3.87
N ARG A 145 -5.53 21.15 -2.73
CA ARG A 145 -4.74 22.13 -1.97
C ARG A 145 -3.59 22.70 -2.80
N PHE A 146 -2.88 21.87 -3.56
CA PHE A 146 -1.77 22.32 -4.41
C PHE A 146 -2.27 23.30 -5.49
N VAL A 147 -3.34 22.93 -6.19
CA VAL A 147 -3.97 23.76 -7.24
C VAL A 147 -4.61 25.03 -6.67
N GLU A 148 -5.15 25.00 -5.44
CA GLU A 148 -5.67 26.18 -4.74
C GLU A 148 -4.57 27.20 -4.37
N THR A 149 -3.35 26.73 -4.08
CA THR A 149 -2.26 27.61 -3.59
C THR A 149 -1.49 28.38 -4.66
N GLU A 150 -1.58 27.95 -5.93
CA GLU A 150 -0.94 28.67 -7.04
C GLU A 150 -2.02 29.28 -7.96
N ASP A 151 -1.82 30.49 -8.48
CA ASP A 151 -2.69 31.05 -9.52
C ASP A 151 -1.96 30.91 -10.87
N PRO A 152 -2.54 30.20 -11.87
CA PRO A 152 -1.89 30.01 -13.15
C PRO A 152 -1.73 31.33 -13.91
N ALA A 153 -2.67 32.27 -13.76
CA ALA A 153 -2.59 33.58 -14.40
C ALA A 153 -1.46 34.41 -13.78
N GLU A 154 -1.30 34.36 -12.46
CA GLU A 154 -0.20 35.04 -11.77
C GLU A 154 1.17 34.47 -12.18
N LEU A 155 1.30 33.15 -12.29
CA LEU A 155 2.52 32.50 -12.76
C LEU A 155 2.85 32.90 -14.20
N GLN A 156 1.87 32.86 -15.10
CA GLN A 156 2.05 33.28 -16.50
C GLN A 156 2.45 34.75 -16.62
N GLN A 157 1.84 35.64 -15.84
CA GLN A 157 2.21 37.06 -15.80
C GLN A 157 3.66 37.27 -15.32
N LYS A 158 4.08 36.56 -14.26
CA LYS A 158 5.47 36.61 -13.77
C LYS A 158 6.48 36.08 -14.79
N ILE A 159 6.13 35.00 -15.49
CA ILE A 159 6.95 34.43 -16.58
C ILE A 159 7.11 35.47 -17.69
N ALA A 160 6.02 36.05 -18.18
CA ALA A 160 6.06 37.04 -19.26
C ALA A 160 6.85 38.30 -18.86
N ALA A 161 6.71 38.75 -17.60
CA ALA A 161 7.49 39.87 -17.08
C ALA A 161 8.99 39.55 -17.03
N MET A 162 9.39 38.37 -16.53
CA MET A 162 10.81 37.97 -16.49
C MET A 162 11.40 37.75 -17.89
N GLU A 163 10.62 37.23 -18.84
CA GLU A 163 11.05 37.10 -20.25
C GLU A 163 11.35 38.47 -20.86
N LYS A 164 10.49 39.46 -20.58
CA LYS A 164 10.71 40.84 -21.00
C LYS A 164 11.94 41.46 -20.34
N ASP A 165 12.13 41.24 -19.04
CA ASP A 165 13.30 41.74 -18.30
C ASP A 165 14.59 41.13 -18.83
N LEU A 166 14.59 39.83 -19.16
CA LEU A 166 15.72 39.14 -19.75
C LEU A 166 16.04 39.69 -21.15
N ALA A 167 15.02 39.92 -21.98
CA ALA A 167 15.17 40.49 -23.32
C ALA A 167 15.67 41.95 -23.32
N ALA A 168 15.39 42.70 -22.24
CA ALA A 168 15.86 44.08 -22.07
C ALA A 168 17.35 44.16 -21.68
N ILE A 169 17.98 43.07 -21.26
CA ILE A 169 19.41 43.05 -20.94
C ILE A 169 20.21 43.04 -22.24
N ALA A 170 20.98 44.10 -22.48
CA ALA A 170 21.84 44.19 -23.65
C ALA A 170 22.89 43.05 -23.65
N PRO A 171 23.15 42.40 -24.80
CA PRO A 171 24.11 41.30 -24.90
C PRO A 171 25.48 41.68 -24.31
N GLY A 172 26.00 40.86 -23.39
CA GLY A 172 27.33 41.06 -22.79
C GLY A 172 27.44 42.13 -21.70
N SER A 173 26.37 42.89 -21.41
CA SER A 173 26.45 44.01 -20.45
C SER A 173 26.36 43.58 -18.98
N LYS A 174 25.64 42.49 -18.66
CA LYS A 174 25.43 41.98 -17.28
C LYS A 174 25.18 40.46 -17.24
N PRO A 175 26.20 39.61 -17.52
CA PRO A 175 26.03 38.16 -17.64
C PRO A 175 25.44 37.49 -16.37
N GLY A 176 25.91 37.86 -15.18
CA GLY A 176 25.40 37.27 -13.92
C GLY A 176 23.95 37.63 -13.59
N LEU A 177 23.48 38.81 -14.03
CA LEU A 177 22.07 39.19 -13.88
C LEU A 177 21.18 38.39 -14.84
N ALA A 178 21.63 38.24 -16.10
CA ALA A 178 20.92 37.45 -17.09
C ALA A 178 20.79 35.98 -16.65
N GLU A 179 21.86 35.38 -16.14
CA GLU A 179 21.87 34.01 -15.61
C GLU A 179 20.91 33.86 -14.41
N SER A 180 20.91 34.81 -13.48
CA SER A 180 20.00 34.78 -12.33
C SER A 180 18.52 34.89 -12.74
N ILE A 181 18.20 35.76 -13.70
CA ILE A 181 16.83 35.90 -14.22
C ILE A 181 16.43 34.63 -14.98
N GLN A 182 17.33 34.06 -15.78
CA GLN A 182 17.07 32.82 -16.51
C GLN A 182 16.78 31.65 -15.57
N SER A 183 17.58 31.46 -14.52
CA SER A 183 17.33 30.43 -13.51
C SER A 183 15.97 30.60 -12.80
N ARG A 184 15.59 31.84 -12.48
CA ARG A 184 14.27 32.14 -11.90
C ARG A 184 13.13 31.86 -12.89
N LEU A 185 13.33 32.20 -14.16
CA LEU A 185 12.37 31.94 -15.23
C LEU A 185 12.14 30.43 -15.41
N GLU A 186 13.22 29.64 -15.44
CA GLU A 186 13.14 28.18 -15.52
C GLU A 186 12.38 27.60 -14.32
N SER A 187 12.64 28.10 -13.11
CA SER A 187 11.89 27.72 -11.91
C SER A 187 10.39 28.04 -12.02
N LEU A 188 10.03 29.22 -12.51
CA LEU A 188 8.61 29.58 -12.72
C LEU A 188 7.94 28.72 -13.78
N LYS A 189 8.62 28.43 -14.90
CA LYS A 189 8.12 27.54 -15.95
C LYS A 189 7.88 26.13 -15.42
N SER A 190 8.84 25.59 -14.66
CA SER A 190 8.70 24.28 -14.03
C SER A 190 7.52 24.24 -13.05
N ARG A 191 7.28 25.30 -12.27
CA ARG A 191 6.10 25.38 -11.39
C ARG A 191 4.79 25.38 -12.17
N LEU A 192 4.71 26.16 -13.26
CA LEU A 192 3.54 26.18 -14.13
C LEU A 192 3.25 24.79 -14.74
N GLU A 193 4.29 24.10 -15.22
CA GLU A 193 4.17 22.73 -15.75
C GLU A 193 3.68 21.75 -14.68
N LYS A 194 4.28 21.78 -13.48
CA LYS A 194 3.84 20.93 -12.35
C LYS A 194 2.39 21.19 -11.98
N ARG A 195 1.97 22.45 -12.01
CA ARG A 195 0.58 22.83 -11.78
C ARG A 195 -0.35 22.22 -12.83
N GLN A 196 -0.02 22.36 -14.12
CA GLN A 196 -0.84 21.79 -15.20
C GLN A 196 -0.96 20.27 -15.05
N GLY A 197 0.16 19.57 -14.78
CA GLY A 197 0.14 18.14 -14.51
C GLY A 197 -0.69 17.76 -13.27
N ALA A 198 -0.72 18.61 -12.23
CA ALA A 198 -1.58 18.41 -11.07
C ALA A 198 -3.06 18.60 -11.38
N GLU A 199 -3.43 19.57 -12.24
CA GLU A 199 -4.81 19.76 -12.70
C GLU A 199 -5.31 18.56 -13.52
N GLU A 200 -4.47 18.01 -14.40
CA GLU A 200 -4.78 16.78 -15.14
C GLU A 200 -4.94 15.58 -14.21
N SER A 201 -3.99 15.41 -13.27
CA SER A 201 -4.04 14.33 -12.27
C SER A 201 -5.28 14.44 -11.37
N ARG A 202 -5.71 15.66 -11.07
CA ARG A 202 -6.92 15.94 -10.29
C ARG A 202 -8.17 15.52 -11.04
N ALA A 203 -8.27 15.87 -12.32
CA ALA A 203 -9.39 15.46 -13.17
C ALA A 203 -9.46 13.93 -13.30
N LEU A 204 -8.31 13.28 -13.50
CA LEU A 204 -8.23 11.82 -13.54
C LEU A 204 -8.61 11.18 -12.20
N THR A 205 -8.14 11.74 -11.08
CA THR A 205 -8.50 11.27 -9.73
C THR A 205 -10.00 11.32 -9.50
N ALA A 206 -10.66 12.43 -9.87
CA ALA A 206 -12.12 12.57 -9.74
C ALA A 206 -12.87 11.52 -10.58
N SER A 207 -12.45 11.31 -11.84
CA SER A 207 -13.01 10.28 -12.71
C SER A 207 -12.86 8.86 -12.12
N GLU A 208 -11.69 8.54 -11.55
CA GLU A 208 -11.45 7.25 -10.91
C GLU A 208 -12.25 7.05 -9.62
N GLN A 209 -12.49 8.13 -8.84
CA GLN A 209 -13.38 8.10 -7.68
C GLN A 209 -14.82 7.75 -8.10
N GLU A 210 -15.33 8.38 -9.16
CA GLU A 210 -16.66 8.08 -9.71
C GLU A 210 -16.73 6.65 -10.24
N ARG A 211 -15.70 6.20 -10.97
CA ARG A 211 -15.62 4.83 -11.49
C ARG A 211 -15.70 3.80 -10.38
N ILE A 212 -14.97 3.96 -9.27
CA ILE A 212 -15.06 3.03 -8.12
C ILE A 212 -16.47 3.03 -7.53
N ALA A 213 -17.13 4.18 -7.43
CA ALA A 213 -18.50 4.25 -6.95
C ALA A 213 -19.47 3.48 -7.86
N GLU A 214 -19.32 3.60 -9.18
CA GLU A 214 -20.11 2.82 -10.16
C GLU A 214 -19.81 1.32 -10.07
N LEU A 215 -18.56 0.92 -9.84
CA LEU A 215 -18.23 -0.50 -9.64
C LEU A 215 -18.94 -1.08 -8.41
N VAL A 216 -19.00 -0.35 -7.30
CA VAL A 216 -19.73 -0.81 -6.11
C VAL A 216 -21.23 -0.99 -6.41
N LYS A 217 -21.83 -0.07 -7.17
CA LYS A 217 -23.22 -0.21 -7.64
C LYS A 217 -23.39 -1.42 -8.56
N LEU A 218 -22.44 -1.68 -9.45
CA LEU A 218 -22.43 -2.84 -10.32
C LEU A 218 -22.36 -4.15 -9.52
N PHE A 219 -21.52 -4.24 -8.48
CA PHE A 219 -21.48 -5.40 -7.59
C PHE A 219 -22.83 -5.67 -6.91
N ARG A 220 -23.53 -4.60 -6.49
CA ARG A 220 -24.89 -4.73 -5.95
C ARG A 220 -25.89 -5.18 -7.00
N ALA A 221 -25.84 -4.61 -8.21
CA ALA A 221 -26.70 -5.01 -9.31
C ALA A 221 -26.48 -6.48 -9.70
N ASP A 222 -25.22 -6.94 -9.81
CA ASP A 222 -24.86 -8.34 -10.04
C ASP A 222 -25.45 -9.24 -8.95
N HIS A 223 -25.31 -8.86 -7.68
CA HIS A 223 -25.87 -9.63 -6.58
C HIS A 223 -27.38 -9.84 -6.72
N LEU A 224 -28.12 -8.78 -7.05
CA LEU A 224 -29.58 -8.82 -7.25
C LEU A 224 -29.97 -9.58 -8.54
N ALA A 225 -29.18 -9.42 -9.61
CA ALA A 225 -29.43 -9.97 -10.94
C ALA A 225 -29.01 -11.44 -11.06
N SER A 226 -28.11 -11.94 -10.21
CA SER A 226 -27.62 -13.34 -10.16
C SER A 226 -28.68 -14.42 -9.88
N ARG A 227 -29.97 -14.07 -10.03
CA ARG A 227 -31.06 -15.04 -10.28
C ARG A 227 -30.86 -15.80 -11.60
N ASP A 228 -30.13 -15.25 -12.58
CA ASP A 228 -29.69 -15.95 -13.80
C ASP A 228 -28.14 -15.97 -13.88
N ALA A 229 -27.57 -17.14 -13.65
CA ALA A 229 -26.13 -17.34 -13.51
C ALA A 229 -25.40 -17.27 -14.87
N GLY A 230 -24.57 -16.24 -15.09
CA GLY A 230 -23.49 -16.31 -16.07
C GLY A 230 -23.09 -15.03 -16.80
N ALA A 231 -23.94 -14.00 -16.85
CA ALA A 231 -23.74 -12.91 -17.83
C ALA A 231 -22.76 -11.78 -17.42
N PHE A 232 -22.46 -11.56 -16.13
CA PHE A 232 -21.73 -10.35 -15.68
C PHE A 232 -20.36 -10.56 -15.04
N SER A 233 -19.87 -11.81 -14.94
CA SER A 233 -18.54 -12.08 -14.36
C SER A 233 -17.39 -11.42 -15.15
N HIS A 234 -17.54 -11.30 -16.47
CA HIS A 234 -16.51 -10.72 -17.35
C HIS A 234 -16.27 -9.22 -17.11
N GLU A 235 -17.31 -8.46 -16.76
CA GLU A 235 -17.20 -7.01 -16.54
C GLU A 235 -16.51 -6.71 -15.20
N ILE A 236 -16.78 -7.52 -14.19
CA ILE A 236 -16.12 -7.46 -12.88
C ILE A 236 -14.64 -7.86 -12.98
N ASP A 237 -14.29 -8.86 -13.78
CA ASP A 237 -12.89 -9.25 -13.96
C ASP A 237 -12.11 -8.21 -14.79
N GLY A 238 -12.75 -7.53 -15.76
CA GLY A 238 -12.18 -6.36 -16.44
C GLY A 238 -11.91 -5.18 -15.49
N ALA A 239 -12.80 -4.97 -14.52
CA ALA A 239 -12.65 -3.93 -13.50
C ALA A 239 -11.43 -4.16 -12.58
N ALA A 240 -11.03 -5.41 -12.34
CA ALA A 240 -9.85 -5.75 -11.54
C ALA A 240 -8.55 -5.31 -12.24
N VAL A 241 -8.42 -5.60 -13.54
CA VAL A 241 -7.27 -5.14 -14.35
C VAL A 241 -7.16 -3.63 -14.34
N GLN A 242 -8.30 -2.94 -14.42
CA GLN A 242 -8.32 -1.48 -14.40
C GLN A 242 -8.00 -0.90 -13.02
N LEU A 243 -8.42 -1.57 -11.94
CA LEU A 243 -8.04 -1.20 -10.58
C LEU A 243 -6.52 -1.30 -10.36
N ASP A 244 -5.88 -2.35 -10.89
CA ASP A 244 -4.43 -2.50 -10.78
C ASP A 244 -3.69 -1.38 -11.53
N ARG A 245 -4.19 -0.98 -12.71
CA ARG A 245 -3.67 0.21 -13.40
C ARG A 245 -3.84 1.49 -12.58
N THR A 246 -4.98 1.68 -11.90
CA THR A 246 -5.17 2.84 -11.00
C THR A 246 -4.20 2.79 -9.83
N LYS A 247 -3.95 1.61 -9.24
CA LYS A 247 -2.96 1.43 -8.17
C LYS A 247 -1.52 1.68 -8.65
N ASP A 248 -1.17 1.24 -9.86
CA ASP A 248 0.13 1.50 -10.50
C ASP A 248 0.31 3.00 -10.73
N TRP A 249 -0.71 3.67 -11.29
CA TRP A 249 -0.69 5.10 -11.53
C TRP A 249 -0.57 5.90 -10.22
N LEU A 250 -1.35 5.56 -9.19
CA LEU A 250 -1.25 6.19 -7.87
C LEU A 250 0.17 6.09 -7.30
N ARG A 251 0.82 4.93 -7.44
CA ARG A 251 2.22 4.75 -7.01
C ARG A 251 3.21 5.63 -7.77
N GLY A 252 2.89 5.98 -9.01
CA GLY A 252 3.71 6.87 -9.85
C GLY A 252 3.51 8.36 -9.56
N LEU A 253 2.47 8.74 -8.81
CA LEU A 253 2.23 10.14 -8.47
C LEU A 253 3.18 10.59 -7.36
N GLU A 254 3.92 11.66 -7.60
CA GLU A 254 4.81 12.33 -6.63
C GLU A 254 4.05 12.76 -5.35
N PHE A 255 2.72 12.89 -5.45
CA PHE A 255 1.81 13.31 -4.38
C PHE A 255 1.26 12.17 -3.51
N ASP A 256 1.44 10.89 -3.89
CA ASP A 256 0.98 9.77 -3.08
C ASP A 256 2.00 9.41 -2.01
N THR A 257 1.81 9.96 -0.81
CA THR A 257 2.58 9.60 0.39
C THR A 257 2.02 8.37 1.11
N SER A 258 0.98 7.72 0.55
CA SER A 258 0.38 6.53 1.13
C SER A 258 1.30 5.32 0.95
N PRO A 259 1.27 4.34 1.87
CA PRO A 259 2.01 3.09 1.71
C PRO A 259 1.59 2.39 0.42
N ALA A 260 2.55 2.23 -0.49
CA ALA A 260 2.34 1.70 -1.83
C ALA A 260 1.91 0.22 -1.85
N ASP A 261 2.25 -0.55 -0.81
CA ASP A 261 2.12 -2.01 -0.82
C ASP A 261 1.41 -2.52 0.43
N VAL A 262 0.08 -2.57 0.37
CA VAL A 262 -0.72 -3.34 1.32
C VAL A 262 -1.10 -4.63 0.61
N PRO A 263 -0.62 -5.81 1.08
CA PRO A 263 -1.11 -7.09 0.59
C PRO A 263 -2.63 -7.12 0.64
N GLU A 264 -3.28 -7.57 -0.43
CA GLU A 264 -4.75 -7.61 -0.55
C GLU A 264 -5.42 -8.30 0.65
N GLU A 265 -4.71 -9.27 1.25
CA GLU A 265 -5.10 -9.99 2.46
C GLU A 265 -5.24 -9.07 3.70
N LEU A 266 -4.41 -8.03 3.83
CA LEU A 266 -4.49 -7.09 4.95
C LEU A 266 -5.63 -6.09 4.79
N ALA A 267 -5.89 -5.65 3.55
CA ALA A 267 -7.04 -4.79 3.25
C ALA A 267 -8.36 -5.54 3.46
N ALA A 268 -8.42 -6.82 3.05
CA ALA A 268 -9.55 -7.71 3.32
C ALA A 268 -9.81 -7.93 4.81
N ALA A 269 -8.76 -8.09 5.62
CA ALA A 269 -8.86 -8.32 7.05
C ALA A 269 -9.22 -7.06 7.87
N ALA A 270 -9.09 -5.86 7.29
CA ALA A 270 -9.31 -4.61 8.00
C ALA A 270 -10.79 -4.21 8.05
N PRO A 271 -11.29 -3.67 9.19
CA PRO A 271 -12.67 -3.20 9.28
C PRO A 271 -12.89 -2.02 8.32
N LEU A 272 -13.97 -2.01 7.55
CA LEU A 272 -14.21 -0.94 6.56
C LEU A 272 -14.38 0.45 7.20
N LYS A 273 -15.00 0.51 8.38
CA LYS A 273 -15.17 1.77 9.12
C LYS A 273 -13.84 2.17 9.78
N VAL A 274 -13.41 3.42 9.58
CA VAL A 274 -12.17 3.98 10.15
C VAL A 274 -12.46 4.98 11.27
N GLY A 275 -13.56 5.75 11.15
CA GLY A 275 -14.07 6.65 12.18
C GLY A 275 -14.86 5.93 13.29
N ASN A 276 -15.12 6.64 14.40
CA ASN A 276 -15.93 6.13 15.52
C ASN A 276 -17.42 6.00 15.15
#